data_AF-A0A4S2LTX2-F1
#
_entry.id   AF-A0A4S2LTX2-F1
#
_cell.length_a   1.000
_cell.length_b   1.000
_cell.length_c   1.000
_cell.angle_alpha   90.00
_cell.angle_beta   90.00
_cell.angle_gamma   90.00
#
_symmetry.space_group_name_H-M   'P 1'
#
loop_
_entity.id
_entity.type
_entity.pdbx_description
1 polymer ?
#
loop_
_entity_poly.entity_id
_entity_poly.type
_entity_poly.pdbx_seq_one_letter_code
_entity_poly.pdbx_strand_id
1 'polypeptide(L)'
;MSDDSRQYLLNKSGFPMDRDTMEAVFSYCIDQNKTKEAVIKSLKDIYTEEAGACLPRVYPPHLNLNTSLEPCLKLELIQNYINKFTYNYTGLQFFPVNRKASMNRLKDIAKLIIDAALPIKCLEATILAIFLTQGQKEFKRFTISFCSEFQGHPFRHVVLGVYSNGKYGALGLSRRRDLMYKPLEYPSMISLIQSYIKAYSKHHHKLVRVKIGLPIPHDPHRFETIPWKGLLITSNAFNRNTDCKHILEQYSRLIRRHTEAICVNPAAIHLPTLGYGLPPPTSYKHPWRQTQKVTVGSARTITRKKSRLVPASYQKGSTKSPRGIKEPILTANKEIMKPQAPAQYQVRV
;
A
#
# COMPACT_ATOMS: atom_id res chain seq x y z
N MET A 1 -0.76 -32.81 7.25
CA MET A 1 0.11 -31.88 6.50
C MET A 1 -0.32 -30.49 6.88
N SER A 2 0.47 -29.83 7.71
CA SER A 2 0.14 -28.57 8.39
C SER A 2 -0.03 -27.42 7.41
N ASP A 3 -1.12 -26.68 7.60
CA ASP A 3 -1.47 -25.43 6.94
C ASP A 3 -0.44 -24.34 7.32
N ASP A 4 0.73 -24.35 6.67
CA ASP A 4 1.79 -23.35 6.84
C ASP A 4 1.42 -22.05 6.10
N SER A 5 0.27 -21.48 6.47
CA SER A 5 -0.01 -20.09 6.21
C SER A 5 0.98 -19.29 7.06
N ARG A 6 2.12 -18.90 6.48
CA ARG A 6 3.14 -18.07 7.15
C ARG A 6 2.48 -16.82 7.72
N GLN A 7 2.09 -16.88 8.98
CA GLN A 7 1.36 -15.82 9.65
C GLN A 7 2.39 -14.78 10.08
N TYR A 8 2.48 -13.70 9.31
CA TYR A 8 3.31 -12.57 9.73
C TYR A 8 2.72 -11.97 11.00
N LEU A 9 3.59 -11.69 11.97
CA LEU A 9 3.22 -10.89 13.12
C LEU A 9 2.81 -9.50 12.64
N LEU A 10 1.86 -8.86 13.33
CA LEU A 10 1.38 -7.52 13.02
C LEU A 10 1.58 -6.63 14.24
N ASN A 11 2.25 -5.49 14.07
CA ASN A 11 2.36 -4.50 15.12
C ASN A 11 0.98 -3.82 15.31
N LYS A 12 0.45 -3.87 16.54
CA LYS A 12 -0.81 -3.23 16.92
C LYS A 12 -0.65 -2.15 17.99
N SER A 13 0.48 -2.10 18.69
CA SER A 13 0.75 -1.13 19.76
C SER A 13 1.25 0.22 19.26
N GLY A 14 1.69 0.30 18.00
CA GLY A 14 2.25 1.52 17.45
C GLY A 14 3.72 1.67 17.80
N PHE A 15 4.16 2.90 18.09
CA PHE A 15 5.55 3.21 18.44
C PHE A 15 5.60 4.08 19.71
N PRO A 16 6.41 3.72 20.72
CA PRO A 16 7.23 2.50 20.80
C PRO A 16 6.37 1.21 20.82
N MET A 17 6.94 0.10 20.33
CA MET A 17 6.26 -1.21 20.36
C MET A 17 6.21 -1.75 21.79
N ASP A 18 5.13 -2.46 22.13
CA ASP A 18 5.02 -3.14 23.42
C ASP A 18 6.02 -4.30 23.57
N ARG A 19 6.26 -4.69 24.82
CA ARG A 19 7.25 -5.72 25.17
C ARG A 19 6.93 -7.08 24.55
N ASP A 20 5.67 -7.47 24.52
CA ASP A 20 5.23 -8.77 24.03
C ASP A 20 5.45 -8.91 22.51
N THR A 21 5.18 -7.83 21.78
CA THR A 21 5.41 -7.72 20.33
C THR A 21 6.90 -7.79 20.04
N MET A 22 7.73 -7.09 20.82
CA MET A 22 9.19 -7.14 20.67
C MET A 22 9.75 -8.53 20.98
N GLU A 23 9.26 -9.18 22.04
CA GLU A 23 9.66 -10.55 22.39
C GLU A 23 9.34 -11.51 21.24
N ALA A 24 8.12 -11.44 20.69
CA ALA A 24 7.70 -12.27 19.57
C ALA A 24 8.58 -12.09 18.31
N VAL A 25 9.07 -10.86 18.05
CA VAL A 25 10.04 -10.60 16.96
C VAL A 25 11.34 -11.34 17.19
N PHE A 26 11.93 -11.21 18.39
CA PHE A 26 13.19 -11.86 18.71
C PHE A 26 13.06 -13.40 18.67
N SER A 27 11.97 -13.96 19.24
CA SER A 27 11.69 -15.39 19.15
C SER A 27 11.60 -15.85 17.69
N TYR A 28 10.84 -15.13 16.85
CA TYR A 28 10.74 -15.43 15.43
C TYR A 28 12.11 -15.40 14.73
N CYS A 29 12.93 -14.37 15.00
CA CYS A 29 14.26 -14.25 14.39
C CYS A 29 15.19 -15.40 14.78
N ILE A 30 15.14 -15.86 16.04
CA ILE A 30 15.90 -17.03 16.52
C ILE A 30 15.45 -18.29 15.78
N ASP A 31 14.13 -18.53 15.71
CA ASP A 31 13.57 -19.72 15.07
C ASP A 31 13.93 -19.81 13.58
N GLN A 32 13.90 -18.67 12.88
CA GLN A 32 14.25 -18.62 11.46
C GLN A 32 15.77 -18.70 11.20
N ASN A 33 16.61 -18.41 12.21
CA ASN A 33 18.05 -18.31 12.02
C ASN A 33 18.83 -18.89 13.21
N LYS A 34 18.65 -20.19 13.45
CA LYS A 34 19.29 -20.93 14.55
C LYS A 34 20.82 -20.77 14.59
N THR A 35 21.47 -20.63 13.44
CA THR A 35 22.94 -20.44 13.38
C THR A 35 23.40 -19.09 13.92
N LYS A 36 22.50 -18.09 14.03
CA LYS A 36 22.79 -16.75 14.57
C LYS A 36 22.11 -16.48 15.90
N GLU A 37 21.59 -17.51 16.57
CA GLU A 37 20.85 -17.38 17.82
C GLU A 37 21.61 -16.57 18.88
N ALA A 38 22.90 -16.87 19.10
CA ALA A 38 23.72 -16.16 20.09
C ALA A 38 23.80 -14.65 19.82
N VAL A 39 23.94 -14.25 18.55
CA VAL A 39 23.98 -12.84 18.14
C VAL A 39 22.63 -12.17 18.36
N ILE A 40 21.53 -12.86 18.03
CA ILE A 40 20.17 -12.32 18.19
C ILE A 40 19.83 -12.13 19.67
N LYS A 41 20.20 -13.08 20.53
CA LYS A 41 20.07 -12.95 22.00
C LYS A 41 20.88 -11.78 22.53
N SER A 42 22.14 -11.64 22.11
CA SER A 42 22.98 -10.51 22.50
C SER A 42 22.37 -9.15 22.10
N LEU A 43 21.79 -9.05 20.90
CA LEU A 43 21.09 -7.83 20.45
C LEU A 43 19.85 -7.52 21.29
N LYS A 44 19.12 -8.56 21.73
CA LYS A 44 17.97 -8.43 22.61
C LYS A 44 18.38 -7.88 23.98
N ASP A 45 19.45 -8.41 24.56
CA ASP A 45 19.94 -8.01 25.87
C ASP A 45 20.40 -6.53 25.86
N ILE A 46 21.16 -6.13 24.83
CA ILE A 46 21.57 -4.73 24.61
C ILE A 46 20.35 -3.79 24.51
N TYR A 47 19.27 -4.23 23.86
CA TYR A 47 18.05 -3.45 23.73
C TYR A 47 17.35 -3.26 25.08
N THR A 48 17.38 -4.27 25.97
CA THR A 48 16.71 -4.22 27.27
C THR A 48 17.49 -3.47 28.36
N GLU A 49 18.82 -3.44 28.29
CA GLU A 49 19.68 -2.82 29.31
C GLU A 49 19.86 -1.30 29.15
N GLU A 50 19.05 -0.63 28.33
CA GLU A 50 19.22 0.79 27.93
C GLU A 50 20.59 1.09 27.26
N ALA A 51 21.41 0.06 27.01
CA ALA A 51 22.70 0.11 26.32
C ALA A 51 22.59 0.34 24.80
N GLY A 52 21.37 0.63 24.30
CA GLY A 52 21.10 0.98 22.91
C GLY A 52 21.90 2.19 22.39
N ALA A 53 22.56 2.94 23.27
CA ALA A 53 23.52 3.99 22.90
C ALA A 53 24.71 3.46 22.08
N CYS A 54 25.09 2.19 22.25
CA CYS A 54 26.19 1.54 21.53
C CYS A 54 25.78 1.03 20.14
N LEU A 55 24.49 1.04 19.79
CA LEU A 55 24.01 0.62 18.47
C LEU A 55 24.09 1.80 17.47
N PRO A 56 24.40 1.53 16.19
CA PRO A 56 24.35 2.54 15.15
C PRO A 56 22.96 3.18 15.07
N ARG A 57 22.90 4.51 15.20
CA ARG A 57 21.66 5.26 15.04
C ARG A 57 21.29 5.36 13.56
N VAL A 58 20.04 5.05 13.25
CA VAL A 58 19.46 5.24 11.93
C VAL A 58 18.66 6.54 11.95
N TYR A 59 18.91 7.41 10.98
CA TYR A 59 18.19 8.68 10.83
C TYR A 59 17.16 8.59 9.70
N PRO A 60 16.01 9.29 9.82
CA PRO A 60 15.05 9.41 8.74
C PRO A 60 15.73 9.85 7.44
N PRO A 61 15.53 9.12 6.34
CA PRO A 61 16.14 9.51 5.08
C PRO A 61 15.51 10.83 4.60
N HIS A 62 16.33 11.65 3.93
CA HIS A 62 15.87 12.85 3.22
C HIS A 62 15.78 12.61 1.71
N LEU A 63 14.77 13.20 1.08
CA LEU A 63 14.56 13.20 -0.36
C LEU A 63 14.34 14.63 -0.84
N ASN A 64 15.21 15.09 -1.73
CA ASN A 64 15.08 16.37 -2.40
C ASN A 64 14.78 16.13 -3.89
N LEU A 65 13.57 16.45 -4.32
CA LEU A 65 13.17 16.40 -5.72
C LEU A 65 13.00 17.83 -6.23
N ASN A 66 13.89 18.26 -7.13
CA ASN A 66 13.74 19.51 -7.85
C ASN A 66 12.82 19.30 -9.06
N THR A 67 11.93 20.26 -9.31
CA THR A 67 11.00 20.28 -10.46
C THR A 67 11.73 20.15 -11.80
N SER A 68 12.93 20.72 -11.94
CA SER A 68 13.72 20.72 -13.18
C SER A 68 14.40 19.39 -13.53
N LEU A 69 14.35 18.39 -12.65
CA LEU A 69 14.99 17.10 -12.92
C LEU A 69 14.20 16.30 -13.97
N GLU A 70 14.94 15.57 -14.80
CA GLU A 70 14.34 14.65 -15.78
C GLU A 70 13.50 13.56 -15.08
N PRO A 71 12.36 13.13 -15.68
CA PRO A 71 11.47 12.13 -15.07
C PRO A 71 12.17 10.81 -14.73
N CYS A 72 13.11 10.35 -15.55
CA CYS A 72 13.89 9.14 -15.27
C CYS A 72 14.71 9.27 -13.99
N LEU A 73 15.41 10.40 -13.81
CA LEU A 73 16.24 10.66 -12.65
C LEU A 73 15.40 10.85 -11.39
N LYS A 74 14.26 11.54 -11.48
CA LYS A 74 13.31 11.64 -10.36
C LYS A 74 12.85 10.26 -9.89
N LEU A 75 12.48 9.38 -10.82
CA LEU A 75 12.04 8.02 -10.50
C LEU A 75 13.15 7.24 -9.79
N GLU A 76 14.38 7.34 -10.27
CA GLU A 76 15.55 6.69 -9.66
C GLU A 76 15.83 7.23 -8.24
N LEU A 77 15.83 8.55 -8.04
CA LEU A 77 16.03 9.16 -6.73
C LEU A 77 14.96 8.72 -5.71
N ILE A 78 13.71 8.63 -6.15
CA ILE A 78 12.60 8.11 -5.32
C ILE A 78 12.84 6.65 -4.96
N GLN A 79 13.28 5.82 -5.91
CA GLN A 79 13.60 4.43 -5.61
C GLN A 79 14.77 4.31 -4.64
N ASN A 80 15.83 5.10 -4.83
CA ASN A 80 17.00 5.12 -3.95
C ASN A 80 16.63 5.53 -2.54
N TYR A 81 15.70 6.47 -2.39
CA TYR A 81 15.10 6.82 -1.11
C TYR A 81 14.34 5.65 -0.48
N ILE A 82 13.45 4.99 -1.23
CA ILE A 82 12.71 3.80 -0.77
C ILE A 82 13.66 2.69 -0.33
N ASN A 83 14.78 2.51 -1.04
CA ASN A 83 15.79 1.50 -0.73
C ASN A 83 16.47 1.72 0.65
N LYS A 84 16.54 2.97 1.14
CA LYS A 84 17.14 3.28 2.45
C LYS A 84 16.37 2.66 3.62
N PHE A 85 15.08 2.39 3.45
CA PHE A 85 14.29 1.69 4.48
C PHE A 85 14.64 0.19 4.54
N THR A 86 15.18 -0.39 3.46
CA THR A 86 15.46 -1.83 3.33
C THR A 86 14.22 -2.73 3.37
N TYR A 87 14.36 -3.97 2.88
CA TYR A 87 13.26 -4.94 2.93
C TYR A 87 13.15 -5.56 4.31
N ASN A 88 11.94 -5.64 4.86
CA ASN A 88 11.71 -6.17 6.19
C ASN A 88 11.72 -7.72 6.21
N TYR A 89 12.75 -8.28 6.85
CA TYR A 89 12.94 -9.73 7.06
C TYR A 89 12.60 -10.20 8.49
N THR A 90 12.11 -9.31 9.36
CA THR A 90 11.90 -9.59 10.80
C THR A 90 10.68 -10.44 11.13
N GLY A 91 9.90 -10.86 10.12
CA GLY A 91 8.63 -11.59 10.34
C GLY A 91 7.47 -10.72 10.81
N LEU A 92 7.75 -9.60 11.47
CA LEU A 92 6.75 -8.60 11.86
C LEU A 92 6.48 -7.62 10.72
N GLN A 93 5.23 -7.18 10.59
CA GLN A 93 4.86 -6.01 9.80
C GLN A 93 4.67 -4.83 10.75
N PHE A 94 5.58 -3.85 10.68
CA PHE A 94 5.59 -2.68 11.56
C PHE A 94 4.45 -1.71 11.26
N PHE A 95 4.05 -1.57 9.98
CA PHE A 95 3.02 -0.62 9.56
C PHE A 95 1.83 -1.38 8.95
N PRO A 96 0.76 -1.62 9.73
CA PRO A 96 -0.42 -2.31 9.22
C PRO A 96 -1.15 -1.45 8.18
N VAL A 97 -1.10 -1.87 6.92
CA VAL A 97 -1.75 -1.17 5.80
C VAL A 97 -3.11 -1.78 5.49
N ASN A 98 -4.18 -1.03 5.71
CA ASN A 98 -5.51 -1.38 5.22
C ASN A 98 -5.73 -0.84 3.79
N ARG A 99 -5.80 -1.73 2.80
CA ARG A 99 -6.00 -1.37 1.38
C ARG A 99 -7.32 -0.65 1.08
N LYS A 100 -8.32 -0.77 1.96
CA LYS A 100 -9.62 -0.11 1.84
C LYS A 100 -9.65 1.27 2.50
N ALA A 101 -8.58 1.67 3.19
CA ALA A 101 -8.50 2.98 3.83
C ALA A 101 -8.45 4.10 2.77
N SER A 102 -8.91 5.28 3.17
CA SER A 102 -8.81 6.48 2.36
C SER A 102 -7.34 6.87 2.11
N MET A 103 -7.07 7.58 1.02
CA MET A 103 -5.74 8.08 0.72
C MET A 103 -5.19 8.99 1.82
N ASN A 104 -6.03 9.77 2.51
CA ASN A 104 -5.59 10.54 3.67
C ASN A 104 -5.05 9.65 4.80
N ARG A 105 -5.77 8.58 5.16
CA ARG A 105 -5.30 7.65 6.20
C ARG A 105 -4.02 6.93 5.78
N LEU A 106 -3.90 6.58 4.50
CA LEU A 106 -2.69 5.98 3.95
C LEU A 106 -1.52 6.98 3.91
N LYS A 107 -1.79 8.28 3.76
CA LYS A 107 -0.80 9.35 3.84
C LYS A 107 -0.20 9.46 5.24
N ASP A 108 -1.04 9.34 6.27
CA ASP A 108 -0.57 9.32 7.65
C ASP A 108 0.36 8.12 7.91
N ILE A 109 0.04 6.96 7.33
CA ILE A 109 0.94 5.79 7.39
C ILE A 109 2.26 6.07 6.67
N ALA A 110 2.24 6.73 5.51
CA ALA A 110 3.47 7.06 4.80
C ALA A 110 4.36 8.04 5.58
N LYS A 111 3.77 9.05 6.24
CA LYS A 111 4.48 9.94 7.17
C LYS A 111 5.10 9.15 8.32
N LEU A 112 4.31 8.27 8.94
CA LEU A 112 4.78 7.41 10.02
C LEU A 112 5.94 6.51 9.59
N ILE A 113 5.92 5.97 8.37
CA ILE A 113 7.05 5.21 7.80
C ILE A 113 8.30 6.08 7.75
N ILE A 114 8.19 7.30 7.22
CA ILE A 114 9.32 8.24 7.10
C ILE A 114 9.88 8.58 8.48
N ASP A 115 9.02 8.92 9.43
CA ASP A 115 9.40 9.35 10.78
C ASP A 115 10.03 8.22 11.58
N ALA A 116 9.48 7.00 11.48
CA ALA A 116 9.99 5.83 12.21
C ALA A 116 11.24 5.22 11.57
N ALA A 117 11.48 5.44 10.27
CA ALA A 117 12.63 4.95 9.52
C ALA A 117 12.89 3.43 9.62
N LEU A 118 11.83 2.63 9.80
CA LEU A 118 11.94 1.16 9.95
C LEU A 118 11.82 0.41 8.61
N PRO A 119 12.32 -0.84 8.54
CA PRO A 119 12.18 -1.68 7.36
C PRO A 119 10.74 -1.91 6.91
N ILE A 120 10.52 -1.89 5.60
CA ILE A 120 9.19 -2.03 4.99
C ILE A 120 9.10 -3.22 4.03
N LYS A 121 7.88 -3.64 3.68
CA LYS A 121 7.57 -4.66 2.68
C LYS A 121 6.98 -4.01 1.43
N CYS A 122 6.64 -4.84 0.44
CA CYS A 122 6.19 -4.38 -0.87
C CYS A 122 4.94 -3.48 -0.85
N LEU A 123 3.97 -3.76 0.04
CA LEU A 123 2.76 -2.96 0.15
C LEU A 123 3.05 -1.58 0.75
N GLU A 124 3.76 -1.53 1.88
CA GLU A 124 4.19 -0.28 2.53
C GLU A 124 5.02 0.58 1.58
N ALA A 125 5.97 -0.03 0.84
CA ALA A 125 6.76 0.65 -0.18
C ALA A 125 5.90 1.21 -1.32
N THR A 126 4.86 0.50 -1.76
CA THR A 126 3.91 1.00 -2.77
C THR A 126 3.13 2.20 -2.25
N ILE A 127 2.67 2.16 -0.99
CA ILE A 127 1.98 3.29 -0.35
C ILE A 127 2.91 4.50 -0.26
N LEU A 128 4.14 4.31 0.24
CA LEU A 128 5.15 5.36 0.33
C LEU A 128 5.43 5.96 -1.06
N ALA A 129 5.67 5.13 -2.07
CA ALA A 129 5.93 5.58 -3.44
C ALA A 129 4.80 6.45 -4.01
N ILE A 130 3.53 6.14 -3.72
CA ILE A 130 2.38 6.94 -4.15
C ILE A 130 2.49 8.37 -3.61
N PHE A 131 2.85 8.54 -2.34
CA PHE A 131 2.94 9.87 -1.71
C PHE A 131 4.20 10.64 -2.12
N LEU A 132 5.34 9.96 -2.28
CA LEU A 132 6.57 10.58 -2.77
C LEU A 132 6.43 11.11 -4.21
N THR A 133 5.57 10.48 -5.02
CA THR A 133 5.28 10.88 -6.40
C THR A 133 4.04 11.77 -6.53
N GLN A 134 3.36 12.12 -5.44
CA GLN A 134 2.11 12.88 -5.50
C GLN A 134 2.30 14.28 -6.10
N GLY A 135 3.44 14.94 -5.83
CA GLY A 135 3.76 16.25 -6.42
C GLY A 135 4.29 16.21 -7.86
N GLN A 136 4.61 15.02 -8.38
CA GLN A 136 5.24 14.84 -9.69
C GLN A 136 4.17 14.58 -10.76
N LYS A 137 3.51 15.64 -11.25
CA LYS A 137 2.35 15.55 -12.16
C LYS A 137 2.66 14.90 -13.51
N GLU A 138 3.94 14.82 -13.90
CA GLU A 138 4.42 14.11 -15.07
C GLU A 138 4.27 12.58 -14.97
N PHE A 139 4.09 12.04 -13.75
CA PHE A 139 3.96 10.62 -13.50
C PHE A 139 2.49 10.19 -13.42
N LYS A 140 2.02 9.43 -14.41
CA LYS A 140 0.78 8.66 -14.27
C LYS A 140 1.06 7.39 -13.48
N ARG A 141 0.40 7.25 -12.34
CA ARG A 141 0.68 6.19 -11.35
C ARG A 141 -0.46 5.19 -11.30
N PHE A 142 -0.15 3.91 -11.20
CA PHE A 142 -1.14 2.84 -11.09
C PHE A 142 -0.54 1.63 -10.37
N THR A 143 -1.33 0.86 -9.63
CA THR A 143 -0.81 -0.29 -8.89
C THR A 143 -0.69 -1.51 -9.80
N ILE A 144 0.37 -2.30 -9.64
CA ILE A 144 0.50 -3.61 -10.29
C ILE A 144 0.66 -4.68 -9.22
N SER A 145 -0.34 -5.53 -9.05
CA SER A 145 -0.31 -6.65 -8.10
C SER A 145 -0.11 -7.98 -8.81
N PHE A 146 0.88 -8.73 -8.38
CA PHE A 146 1.20 -10.06 -8.87
C PHE A 146 0.73 -11.12 -7.86
N CYS A 147 0.08 -12.17 -8.35
CA CYS A 147 -0.13 -13.39 -7.58
C CYS A 147 0.58 -14.53 -8.31
N SER A 148 1.55 -15.14 -7.65
CA SER A 148 2.36 -16.24 -8.16
C SER A 148 2.23 -17.45 -7.24
N GLU A 149 2.74 -18.58 -7.70
CA GLU A 149 2.80 -19.83 -6.97
C GLU A 149 4.23 -20.38 -7.02
N PHE A 150 4.71 -20.94 -5.92
CA PHE A 150 5.97 -21.68 -5.86
C PHE A 150 5.78 -22.85 -4.92
N GLN A 151 6.07 -24.07 -5.40
CA GLN A 151 5.87 -25.31 -4.65
C GLN A 151 4.46 -25.44 -4.04
N GLY A 152 3.42 -25.10 -4.81
CA GLY A 152 2.02 -25.15 -4.35
C GLY A 152 1.60 -24.01 -3.42
N HIS A 153 2.52 -23.16 -2.97
CA HIS A 153 2.20 -22.04 -2.08
C HIS A 153 1.95 -20.74 -2.86
N PRO A 154 0.86 -20.01 -2.57
CA PRO A 154 0.58 -18.73 -3.21
C PRO A 154 1.40 -17.58 -2.59
N PHE A 155 1.94 -16.72 -3.45
CA PHE A 155 2.67 -15.51 -3.08
C PHE A 155 2.00 -14.28 -3.70
N ARG A 156 1.95 -13.20 -2.94
CA ARG A 156 1.41 -11.92 -3.40
C ARG A 156 2.50 -10.86 -3.35
N HIS A 157 2.54 -10.04 -4.38
CA HIS A 157 3.49 -8.95 -4.49
C HIS A 157 2.83 -7.75 -5.15
N VAL A 158 3.33 -6.55 -4.87
CA VAL A 158 2.79 -5.31 -5.43
C VAL A 158 3.90 -4.29 -5.64
N VAL A 159 3.78 -3.54 -6.73
CA VAL A 159 4.63 -2.40 -7.08
C VAL A 159 3.75 -1.25 -7.57
N LEU A 160 4.31 -0.04 -7.61
CA LEU A 160 3.71 1.12 -8.24
C LEU A 160 4.23 1.22 -9.69
N GLY A 161 3.38 0.92 -10.66
CA GLY A 161 3.65 1.23 -12.06
C GLY A 161 3.59 2.73 -12.30
N VAL A 162 4.51 3.23 -13.12
CA VAL A 162 4.62 4.64 -13.50
C VAL A 162 4.69 4.73 -15.02
N TYR A 163 3.95 5.68 -15.58
CA TYR A 163 4.04 6.07 -16.98
C TYR A 163 4.38 7.56 -17.08
N SER A 164 5.32 7.90 -17.95
CA SER A 164 5.66 9.28 -18.27
C SER A 164 6.36 9.34 -19.64
N ASN A 165 6.05 10.37 -20.42
CA ASN A 165 6.67 10.66 -21.72
C ASN A 165 6.79 9.43 -22.65
N GLY A 166 5.70 8.65 -22.78
CA GLY A 166 5.68 7.48 -23.67
C GLY A 166 6.32 6.20 -23.10
N LYS A 167 6.98 6.28 -21.94
CA LYS A 167 7.70 5.16 -21.33
C LYS A 167 7.05 4.72 -20.02
N TYR A 168 7.24 3.45 -19.69
CA TYR A 168 6.77 2.80 -18.48
C TYR A 168 7.97 2.41 -17.60
N GLY A 169 7.75 2.46 -16.30
CA GLY A 169 8.67 2.04 -15.25
C GLY A 169 7.90 1.62 -14.01
N ALA A 170 8.60 1.34 -12.92
CA ALA A 170 7.97 0.97 -11.67
C ALA A 170 8.83 1.30 -10.45
N LEU A 171 8.17 1.63 -9.35
CA LEU A 171 8.74 1.79 -8.01
C LEU A 171 8.24 0.66 -7.11
N GLY A 172 9.07 0.22 -6.17
CA GLY A 172 8.63 -0.71 -5.15
C GLY A 172 9.78 -1.35 -4.41
N LEU A 173 9.45 -2.35 -3.60
CA LEU A 173 10.45 -3.08 -2.83
C LEU A 173 10.15 -4.57 -2.86
N SER A 174 11.19 -5.39 -2.97
CA SER A 174 11.07 -6.84 -3.02
C SER A 174 12.34 -7.47 -2.44
N ARG A 175 12.22 -8.72 -2.02
CA ARG A 175 13.38 -9.56 -1.64
C ARG A 175 14.31 -9.83 -2.84
N ARG A 176 13.79 -9.68 -4.06
CA ARG A 176 14.54 -9.87 -5.32
C ARG A 176 14.59 -8.55 -6.09
N ARG A 177 15.81 -8.14 -6.48
CA ARG A 177 16.06 -6.84 -7.14
C ARG A 177 15.32 -6.69 -8.47
N ASP A 178 15.17 -7.79 -9.21
CA ASP A 178 14.47 -7.82 -10.51
C ASP A 178 12.93 -7.86 -10.40
N LEU A 179 12.39 -7.94 -9.18
CA LEU A 179 10.95 -7.89 -8.88
C LEU A 179 10.53 -6.57 -8.18
N MET A 180 11.36 -5.53 -8.18
CA MET A 180 11.03 -4.22 -7.61
C MET A 180 11.11 -3.11 -8.66
N TYR A 181 12.09 -2.20 -8.56
CA TYR A 181 12.33 -1.11 -9.50
C TYR A 181 12.44 -1.57 -10.95
N LYS A 182 11.87 -0.75 -11.84
CA LYS A 182 12.07 -0.84 -13.28
C LYS A 182 12.32 0.58 -13.80
N PRO A 183 13.42 0.83 -14.52
CA PRO A 183 13.71 2.15 -15.06
C PRO A 183 12.60 2.57 -16.03
N LEU A 184 12.45 3.88 -16.22
CA LEU A 184 11.45 4.49 -17.10
C LEU A 184 11.85 4.36 -18.58
N GLU A 185 11.99 3.12 -19.04
CA GLU A 185 12.57 2.78 -20.36
C GLU A 185 11.66 1.90 -21.20
N TYR A 186 10.63 1.29 -20.59
CA TYR A 186 9.80 0.32 -21.28
C TYR A 186 8.82 1.03 -22.23
N PRO A 187 8.85 0.77 -23.55
CA PRO A 187 8.03 1.51 -24.52
C PRO A 187 6.53 1.16 -24.44
N SER A 188 6.17 0.12 -23.68
CA SER A 188 4.79 -0.36 -23.59
C SER A 188 4.52 -0.98 -22.23
N MET A 189 3.25 -1.02 -21.82
CA MET A 189 2.85 -1.70 -20.59
C MET A 189 3.14 -3.20 -20.67
N ILE A 190 2.97 -3.82 -21.85
CA ILE A 190 3.28 -5.25 -22.03
C ILE A 190 4.76 -5.55 -21.83
N SER A 191 5.67 -4.74 -22.36
CA SER A 191 7.12 -4.97 -22.17
C SER A 191 7.54 -4.83 -20.71
N LEU A 192 6.94 -3.90 -19.97
CA LEU A 192 7.12 -3.80 -18.52
C LEU A 192 6.64 -5.07 -17.80
N ILE A 193 5.40 -5.52 -18.07
CA ILE A 193 4.83 -6.71 -17.43
C ILE A 193 5.61 -7.98 -17.79
N GLN A 194 6.02 -8.14 -19.04
CA GLN A 194 6.87 -9.26 -19.49
C GLN A 194 8.20 -9.30 -18.74
N SER A 195 8.78 -8.13 -18.40
CA SER A 195 10.00 -8.08 -17.59
C SER A 195 9.81 -8.71 -16.20
N TYR A 196 8.62 -8.51 -15.58
CA TYR A 196 8.27 -9.16 -14.31
C TYR A 196 7.96 -10.64 -14.50
N ILE A 197 7.26 -11.03 -15.56
CA ILE A 197 7.00 -12.44 -15.87
C ILE A 197 8.33 -13.20 -15.96
N LYS A 198 9.28 -12.69 -16.74
CA LYS A 198 10.62 -13.27 -16.87
C LYS A 198 11.35 -13.35 -15.52
N ALA A 199 11.27 -12.30 -14.71
CA ALA A 199 11.87 -12.29 -13.38
C ALA A 199 11.23 -13.33 -12.44
N TYR A 200 9.90 -13.49 -12.43
CA TYR A 200 9.23 -14.55 -11.66
C TYR A 200 9.66 -15.94 -12.10
N SER A 201 9.68 -16.20 -13.40
CA SER A 201 10.13 -17.48 -13.95
C SER A 201 11.58 -17.79 -13.57
N LYS A 202 12.46 -16.78 -13.56
CA LYS A 202 13.86 -16.91 -13.11
C LYS A 202 13.96 -17.36 -11.64
N HIS A 203 13.00 -16.97 -10.79
CA HIS A 203 12.93 -17.40 -9.39
C HIS A 203 11.99 -18.59 -9.20
N HIS A 204 11.73 -19.38 -10.24
CA HIS A 204 10.90 -20.58 -10.24
C HIS A 204 9.43 -20.37 -9.83
N HIS A 205 8.96 -19.13 -9.84
CA HIS A 205 7.57 -18.82 -9.56
C HIS A 205 6.72 -18.94 -10.84
N LYS A 206 5.58 -19.63 -10.73
CA LYS A 206 4.53 -19.63 -11.75
C LYS A 206 3.60 -18.44 -11.51
N LEU A 207 3.52 -17.52 -12.46
CA LEU A 207 2.61 -16.37 -12.34
C LEU A 207 1.17 -16.79 -12.64
N VAL A 208 0.28 -16.65 -11.65
CA VAL A 208 -1.12 -17.08 -11.74
C VAL A 208 -2.00 -15.96 -12.28
N ARG A 209 -1.79 -14.73 -11.80
CA ARG A 209 -2.55 -13.55 -12.25
C ARG A 209 -1.82 -12.24 -11.97
N VAL A 210 -2.10 -11.25 -12.79
CA VAL A 210 -1.68 -9.84 -12.63
C VAL A 210 -2.93 -8.98 -12.54
N LYS A 211 -2.97 -8.09 -11.55
CA LYS A 211 -4.01 -7.07 -11.40
C LYS A 211 -3.40 -5.71 -11.58
N ILE A 212 -3.97 -4.91 -12.47
CA ILE A 212 -3.55 -3.53 -12.73
C ILE A 212 -4.66 -2.62 -12.22
N GLY A 213 -4.30 -1.67 -11.36
CA GLY A 213 -5.21 -0.67 -10.81
C GLY A 213 -5.53 0.42 -11.84
N LEU A 214 -6.51 1.26 -11.52
CA LEU A 214 -6.78 2.47 -12.29
C LEU A 214 -5.73 3.55 -11.99
N PRO A 215 -5.68 4.64 -12.77
CA PRO A 215 -4.84 5.79 -12.47
C PRO A 215 -5.12 6.33 -11.07
N ILE A 216 -4.06 6.61 -10.33
CA ILE A 216 -4.14 7.18 -8.98
C ILE A 216 -4.08 8.71 -9.10
N PRO A 217 -5.09 9.45 -8.61
CA PRO A 217 -5.12 10.91 -8.70
C PRO A 217 -4.01 11.55 -7.87
N HIS A 218 -3.46 12.67 -8.36
CA HIS A 218 -2.48 13.47 -7.61
C HIS A 218 -3.12 14.28 -6.50
N ASP A 219 -4.38 14.66 -6.67
CA ASP A 219 -5.18 15.35 -5.67
C ASP A 219 -6.46 14.54 -5.40
N PRO A 220 -6.42 13.55 -4.50
CA PRO A 220 -7.59 12.74 -4.19
C PRO A 220 -8.63 13.53 -3.40
N HIS A 221 -9.91 13.30 -3.70
CA HIS A 221 -11.00 13.87 -2.91
C HIS A 221 -11.06 13.26 -1.51
N ARG A 222 -11.79 13.92 -0.58
CA ARG A 222 -12.00 13.39 0.77
C ARG A 222 -12.61 11.99 0.68
N PHE A 223 -12.01 11.05 1.41
CA PHE A 223 -12.39 9.63 1.46
C PHE A 223 -12.12 8.79 0.21
N GLU A 224 -11.52 9.35 -0.84
CA GLU A 224 -11.11 8.55 -2.00
C GLU A 224 -10.08 7.50 -1.59
N THR A 225 -10.22 6.28 -2.12
CA THR A 225 -9.33 5.15 -1.86
C THR A 225 -8.49 4.85 -3.09
N ILE A 226 -7.34 4.19 -2.91
CA ILE A 226 -6.55 3.74 -4.06
C ILE A 226 -7.39 2.76 -4.91
N PRO A 227 -7.52 3.00 -6.24
CA PRO A 227 -8.33 2.14 -7.09
C PRO A 227 -7.56 0.88 -7.53
N TRP A 228 -7.48 -0.10 -6.63
CA TRP A 228 -6.76 -1.36 -6.85
C TRP A 228 -7.35 -2.28 -7.93
N LYS A 229 -8.60 -2.03 -8.35
CA LYS A 229 -9.36 -2.90 -9.26
C LYS A 229 -9.58 -2.18 -10.59
N GLY A 230 -8.78 -2.53 -11.59
CA GLY A 230 -8.99 -2.11 -12.97
C GLY A 230 -9.02 -3.31 -13.92
N LEU A 231 -7.84 -3.79 -14.30
CA LEU A 231 -7.67 -4.96 -15.17
C LEU A 231 -7.18 -6.18 -14.39
N LEU A 232 -7.70 -7.36 -14.73
CA LEU A 232 -7.21 -8.66 -14.23
C LEU A 232 -6.80 -9.53 -15.43
N ILE A 233 -5.56 -9.98 -15.42
CA ILE A 233 -5.01 -10.91 -16.43
C ILE A 233 -4.66 -12.22 -15.72
N THR A 234 -5.12 -13.34 -16.27
CA THR A 234 -4.88 -14.70 -15.73
C THR A 234 -3.79 -15.42 -16.51
N SER A 235 -3.26 -16.50 -15.94
CA SER A 235 -2.24 -17.37 -16.57
C SER A 235 -2.54 -17.74 -18.02
N ASN A 236 -3.80 -18.07 -18.31
CA ASN A 236 -4.21 -18.52 -19.65
C ASN A 236 -4.07 -17.41 -20.69
N ALA A 237 -4.31 -16.16 -20.29
CA ALA A 237 -4.16 -15.01 -21.18
C ALA A 237 -2.68 -14.71 -21.47
N PHE A 238 -1.75 -14.94 -20.54
CA PHE A 238 -0.32 -14.76 -20.80
C PHE A 238 0.22 -15.74 -21.85
N ASN A 239 -0.31 -16.96 -21.89
CA ASN A 239 0.06 -17.96 -22.88
C ASN A 239 -0.41 -17.57 -24.29
N ARG A 240 -1.48 -16.78 -24.40
CA ARG A 240 -2.01 -16.22 -25.66
C ARG A 240 -1.49 -14.79 -25.85
N ASN A 241 -0.22 -14.68 -26.26
CA ASN A 241 0.53 -13.41 -26.30
C ASN A 241 -0.21 -12.29 -27.09
N THR A 242 -0.89 -12.63 -28.19
CA THR A 242 -1.67 -11.68 -29.01
C THR A 242 -2.83 -11.04 -28.24
N ASP A 243 -3.63 -11.84 -27.55
CA ASP A 243 -4.79 -11.39 -26.78
C ASP A 243 -4.36 -10.51 -25.61
N CYS A 244 -3.31 -10.95 -24.89
CA CYS A 244 -2.73 -10.20 -23.78
C CYS A 244 -2.20 -8.83 -24.24
N LYS A 245 -1.49 -8.79 -25.38
CA LYS A 245 -0.98 -7.56 -25.99
C LYS A 245 -2.11 -6.59 -26.33
N HIS A 246 -3.17 -7.07 -26.97
CA HIS A 246 -4.32 -6.23 -27.32
C HIS A 246 -5.01 -5.66 -26.08
N ILE A 247 -5.31 -6.50 -25.08
CA ILE A 247 -5.98 -6.08 -23.84
C ILE A 247 -5.13 -5.05 -23.08
N LEU A 248 -3.83 -5.32 -22.92
CA LEU A 248 -2.91 -4.39 -22.26
C LEU A 248 -2.79 -3.07 -23.01
N GLU A 249 -2.79 -3.09 -24.34
CA GLU A 249 -2.70 -1.86 -25.13
C GLU A 249 -3.98 -1.00 -25.02
N GLN A 250 -5.16 -1.62 -24.99
CA GLN A 250 -6.41 -0.87 -24.74
C GLN A 250 -6.40 -0.27 -23.32
N TYR A 251 -5.99 -1.04 -22.32
CA TYR A 251 -5.91 -0.56 -20.95
C TYR A 251 -4.83 0.53 -20.77
N SER A 252 -3.71 0.43 -21.50
CA SER A 252 -2.66 1.45 -21.48
C SER A 252 -3.16 2.80 -22.00
N ARG A 253 -4.10 2.82 -22.96
CA ARG A 253 -4.76 4.04 -23.43
C ARG A 253 -5.61 4.69 -22.35
N LEU A 254 -6.30 3.89 -21.54
CA LEU A 254 -7.06 4.39 -20.37
C LEU A 254 -6.13 5.09 -19.38
N ILE A 255 -5.00 4.45 -19.04
CA ILE A 255 -4.00 5.03 -18.13
C ILE A 255 -3.43 6.35 -18.69
N ARG A 256 -3.17 6.41 -19.99
CA ARG A 256 -2.62 7.59 -20.67
C ARG A 256 -3.60 8.77 -20.74
N ARG A 257 -4.87 8.49 -21.02
CA ARG A 257 -5.90 9.52 -21.25
C ARG A 257 -6.43 10.17 -19.97
N HIS A 258 -6.42 9.46 -18.84
CA HIS A 258 -6.98 9.99 -17.60
C HIS A 258 -6.11 11.11 -17.01
N THR A 259 -6.65 12.33 -17.05
CA THR A 259 -6.05 13.49 -16.41
C THR A 259 -6.52 13.67 -14.98
N GLU A 260 -7.81 13.55 -14.67
CA GLU A 260 -8.34 13.76 -13.31
C GLU A 260 -9.52 12.81 -13.01
N ALA A 261 -9.87 12.68 -11.73
CA ALA A 261 -10.66 11.61 -11.12
C ALA A 261 -11.94 11.19 -11.89
N ILE A 262 -12.18 9.87 -11.96
CA ILE A 262 -13.53 9.32 -12.17
C ILE A 262 -13.74 8.23 -11.12
N CYS A 263 -14.79 8.39 -10.32
CA CYS A 263 -15.48 7.28 -9.67
C CYS A 263 -16.02 6.38 -10.78
N VAL A 264 -15.22 5.43 -11.26
CA VAL A 264 -15.71 4.52 -12.28
C VAL A 264 -16.69 3.58 -11.61
N ASN A 265 -17.97 3.75 -11.92
CA ASN A 265 -19.00 2.78 -11.58
C ASN A 265 -18.52 1.43 -12.16
N PRO A 266 -18.23 0.40 -11.36
CA PRO A 266 -17.63 -0.85 -11.85
C PRO A 266 -18.45 -1.55 -12.94
N ALA A 267 -19.74 -1.20 -13.05
CA ALA A 267 -20.66 -1.67 -14.09
C ALA A 267 -20.51 -0.98 -15.45
N ALA A 268 -19.82 0.17 -15.54
CA ALA A 268 -19.68 0.97 -16.76
C ALA A 268 -18.42 0.65 -17.57
N ILE A 269 -17.49 -0.14 -17.03
CA ILE A 269 -16.38 -0.71 -17.80
C ILE A 269 -16.88 -2.02 -18.39
N HIS A 270 -17.19 -2.03 -19.69
CA HIS A 270 -17.22 -3.28 -20.45
C HIS A 270 -15.79 -3.84 -20.51
N LEU A 271 -15.44 -4.60 -19.48
CA LEU A 271 -14.22 -5.38 -19.44
C LEU A 271 -14.37 -6.49 -20.48
N PRO A 272 -13.43 -6.68 -21.42
CA PRO A 272 -13.48 -7.82 -22.33
C PRO A 272 -13.35 -9.12 -21.52
N THR A 273 -14.47 -9.74 -21.19
CA THR A 273 -14.50 -11.12 -20.73
C THR A 273 -14.34 -12.02 -21.95
N LEU A 274 -13.16 -12.64 -22.09
CA LEU A 274 -13.04 -13.87 -22.88
C LEU A 274 -13.71 -15.00 -22.07
N GLY A 275 -15.03 -15.05 -22.15
CA GLY A 275 -15.84 -16.13 -21.63
C GLY A 275 -16.02 -17.20 -22.69
N TYR A 276 -15.33 -18.33 -22.54
CA TYR A 276 -15.93 -19.61 -22.89
C TYR A 276 -16.42 -20.22 -21.59
N GLY A 277 -17.70 -20.61 -21.57
CA GLY A 277 -18.42 -21.08 -20.40
C GLY A 277 -17.69 -22.20 -19.67
N LEU A 278 -17.40 -21.97 -18.40
CA LEU A 278 -17.25 -23.04 -17.43
C LEU A 278 -18.61 -23.20 -16.76
N PRO A 279 -19.17 -24.43 -16.69
CA PRO A 279 -20.36 -24.66 -15.89
C PRO A 279 -20.06 -24.34 -14.42
N PRO A 280 -21.06 -23.89 -13.65
CA PRO A 280 -20.86 -23.56 -12.25
C PRO A 280 -20.30 -24.77 -11.49
N PRO A 281 -19.35 -24.57 -10.55
CA PRO A 281 -18.81 -25.68 -9.78
C PRO A 281 -19.92 -26.33 -8.98
N THR A 282 -20.11 -27.62 -9.20
CA THR A 282 -20.95 -28.51 -8.39
C THR A 282 -20.52 -28.40 -6.94
N SER A 283 -21.44 -27.92 -6.10
CA SER A 283 -21.30 -27.84 -4.65
C SER A 283 -21.18 -29.26 -4.07
N TYR A 284 -19.96 -29.77 -3.93
CA TYR A 284 -19.69 -30.88 -3.01
C TYR A 284 -19.79 -30.35 -1.58
N LYS A 285 -20.88 -30.71 -0.88
CA LYS A 285 -21.08 -30.43 0.54
C LYS A 285 -20.30 -31.46 1.35
N HIS A 286 -19.25 -31.03 2.06
CA HIS A 286 -18.61 -31.86 3.08
C HIS A 286 -19.54 -31.99 4.32
N PRO A 287 -19.62 -33.17 4.95
CA PRO A 287 -20.75 -33.55 5.80
C PRO A 287 -20.52 -33.21 7.28
N TRP A 288 -20.48 -31.93 7.68
CA TRP A 288 -20.54 -31.56 9.11
C TRP A 288 -21.26 -30.24 9.42
N ARG A 289 -22.23 -29.83 8.57
CA ARG A 289 -23.08 -28.68 8.87
C ARG A 289 -24.56 -29.07 8.80
N GLN A 290 -25.04 -29.72 9.85
CA GLN A 290 -26.48 -29.80 10.11
C GLN A 290 -26.93 -28.45 10.67
N THR A 291 -27.54 -27.63 9.83
CA THR A 291 -28.38 -26.51 10.29
C THR A 291 -29.83 -26.96 10.21
N GLN A 292 -30.47 -27.07 11.37
CA GLN A 292 -31.90 -27.36 11.52
C GLN A 292 -32.74 -26.38 10.70
N LYS A 293 -33.68 -26.90 9.92
CA LYS A 293 -34.73 -26.14 9.26
C LYS A 293 -35.85 -25.89 10.26
N VAL A 294 -36.11 -24.63 10.59
CA VAL A 294 -37.36 -24.21 11.22
C VAL A 294 -38.36 -23.94 10.10
N THR A 295 -39.42 -24.74 10.06
CA THR A 295 -40.54 -24.60 9.14
C THR A 295 -41.59 -23.70 9.78
N VAL A 296 -41.96 -22.59 9.14
CA VAL A 296 -43.19 -21.85 9.50
C VAL A 296 -44.07 -21.80 8.26
N GLY A 297 -45.22 -22.45 8.37
CA GLY A 297 -46.25 -22.49 7.33
C GLY A 297 -47.28 -21.37 7.47
N SER A 298 -47.73 -20.92 6.31
CA SER A 298 -49.13 -20.62 5.92
C SER A 298 -50.00 -19.60 6.69
N ALA A 299 -50.43 -18.60 5.91
CA ALA A 299 -51.81 -18.11 5.72
C ALA A 299 -52.34 -16.82 6.40
N ARG A 300 -52.93 -16.00 5.51
CA ARG A 300 -54.09 -15.08 5.60
C ARG A 300 -53.88 -13.58 5.93
N THR A 301 -54.04 -12.80 4.84
CA THR A 301 -55.02 -11.71 4.62
C THR A 301 -55.19 -10.62 5.69
N ILE A 302 -55.00 -9.35 5.31
CA ILE A 302 -56.01 -8.27 5.40
C ILE A 302 -55.53 -7.03 4.62
N THR A 303 -56.46 -6.51 3.83
CA THR A 303 -56.49 -5.28 3.02
C THR A 303 -56.61 -4.00 3.88
N ARG A 304 -55.93 -2.90 3.52
CA ARG A 304 -56.54 -1.57 3.22
C ARG A 304 -55.55 -0.40 3.03
N LYS A 305 -55.75 0.26 1.88
CA LYS A 305 -55.84 1.71 1.57
C LYS A 305 -54.71 2.72 1.93
N LYS A 306 -54.13 3.23 0.84
CA LYS A 306 -53.78 4.62 0.49
C LYS A 306 -54.21 5.74 1.47
N SER A 307 -53.28 6.66 1.75
CA SER A 307 -53.48 8.10 1.43
C SER A 307 -52.14 8.86 1.39
N ARG A 308 -52.02 9.75 0.40
CA ARG A 308 -50.98 10.79 0.26
C ARG A 308 -51.32 11.95 1.19
N LEU A 309 -50.31 12.59 1.80
CA LEU A 309 -50.34 14.03 2.11
C LEU A 309 -48.90 14.61 2.11
N VAL A 310 -48.76 15.75 1.45
CA VAL A 310 -47.65 16.74 1.38
C VAL A 310 -48.39 18.09 1.18
N PRO A 311 -47.88 19.31 1.48
CA PRO A 311 -46.97 19.84 2.53
C PRO A 311 -47.57 21.10 3.25
N ALA A 312 -46.87 21.67 4.25
CA ALA A 312 -46.92 23.09 4.66
C ALA A 312 -45.64 23.39 5.48
N SER A 313 -44.68 24.27 5.16
CA SER A 313 -44.63 25.72 4.85
C SER A 313 -44.54 26.65 6.09
N TYR A 314 -43.43 27.41 6.17
CA TYR A 314 -43.21 28.71 6.86
C TYR A 314 -43.12 28.71 8.42
N GLN A 315 -42.33 29.51 9.14
CA GLN A 315 -41.36 30.59 8.85
C GLN A 315 -40.45 30.90 10.07
N LYS A 316 -39.49 31.83 9.85
CA LYS A 316 -38.43 32.44 10.69
C LYS A 316 -38.78 32.89 12.12
N GLY A 317 -37.75 32.91 12.98
CA GLY A 317 -37.65 33.79 14.16
C GLY A 317 -36.21 33.88 14.69
N SER A 318 -35.61 35.07 14.65
CA SER A 318 -34.28 35.38 15.24
C SER A 318 -34.37 35.61 16.74
N THR A 319 -33.26 35.48 17.50
CA THR A 319 -32.90 36.45 18.56
C THR A 319 -31.46 36.29 19.07
N LYS A 320 -30.98 37.41 19.63
CA LYS A 320 -29.63 37.85 19.99
C LYS A 320 -28.96 37.09 21.16
N SER A 321 -27.62 37.23 21.18
CA SER A 321 -26.65 36.98 22.27
C SER A 321 -26.91 37.78 23.56
N PRO A 322 -26.29 37.39 24.69
CA PRO A 322 -25.39 38.32 25.38
C PRO A 322 -24.03 37.73 25.82
N ARG A 323 -23.12 38.66 26.16
CA ARG A 323 -21.67 38.57 26.41
C ARG A 323 -21.30 38.34 27.89
N GLY A 324 -20.02 37.96 28.11
CA GLY A 324 -19.19 38.24 29.31
C GLY A 324 -18.97 37.02 30.19
N ILE A 325 -17.75 36.61 30.58
CA ILE A 325 -16.81 37.34 31.45
C ILE A 325 -15.40 36.68 31.40
N LYS A 326 -14.38 37.55 31.21
CA LYS A 326 -12.99 37.64 31.73
C LYS A 326 -12.00 36.45 31.74
N GLU A 327 -10.86 36.72 31.10
CA GLU A 327 -9.53 36.12 31.28
C GLU A 327 -8.92 36.45 32.67
N PRO A 328 -7.87 35.70 33.06
CA PRO A 328 -6.74 36.31 33.75
C PRO A 328 -5.40 36.13 33.00
N ILE A 329 -4.68 37.23 33.04
CA ILE A 329 -3.30 37.50 32.64
C ILE A 329 -2.34 36.62 33.44
N LEU A 330 -1.37 35.99 32.77
CA LEU A 330 -0.11 35.58 33.39
C LEU A 330 1.07 35.97 32.50
N THR A 331 2.05 36.54 33.19
CA THR A 331 3.14 37.40 32.77
C THR A 331 4.26 36.70 32.02
N ALA A 332 4.87 37.47 31.12
CA ALA A 332 6.11 37.16 30.44
C ALA A 332 7.29 37.00 31.42
N ASN A 333 8.13 35.99 31.19
CA ASN A 333 9.55 36.03 31.49
C ASN A 333 10.33 35.70 30.22
N LYS A 334 10.98 36.72 29.67
CA LYS A 334 11.99 36.62 28.60
C LYS A 334 13.33 36.35 29.29
N GLU A 335 13.92 35.18 29.07
CA GLU A 335 15.37 35.02 29.19
C GLU A 335 15.97 34.82 27.81
N ILE A 336 16.92 35.69 27.51
CA ILE A 336 17.65 35.84 26.26
C ILE A 336 18.86 34.91 26.35
N MET A 337 18.82 33.75 25.69
CA MET A 337 20.04 32.97 25.43
C MET A 337 20.69 33.45 24.13
N LYS A 338 21.89 34.03 24.27
CA LYS A 338 22.79 34.40 23.17
C LYS A 338 23.27 33.14 22.42
N PRO A 339 23.43 33.19 21.08
CA PRO A 339 24.04 32.10 20.33
C PRO A 339 25.57 32.11 20.51
N GLN A 340 26.13 30.98 20.97
CA GLN A 340 27.57 30.69 20.91
C GLN A 340 27.97 30.35 19.46
N ALA A 341 29.09 30.94 19.03
CA ALA A 341 29.69 30.77 17.71
C ALA A 341 30.21 29.33 17.47
N PRO A 342 30.24 28.85 16.21
CA PRO A 342 30.77 27.53 15.90
C PRO A 342 32.31 27.52 15.93
N ALA A 343 32.87 26.57 16.69
CA ALA A 343 34.29 26.27 16.69
C ALA A 343 34.72 25.69 15.33
N GLN A 344 35.74 26.32 14.74
CA GLN A 344 36.43 25.87 13.55
C GLN A 344 37.21 24.58 13.86
N TYR A 345 36.90 23.48 13.18
CA TYR A 345 37.79 22.32 13.13
C TYR A 345 38.72 22.46 11.92
N GLN A 346 40.00 22.68 12.22
CA GLN A 346 41.09 22.62 11.25
C GLN A 346 41.33 21.17 10.82
N VAL A 347 41.41 20.98 9.51
CA VAL A 347 41.92 19.79 8.85
C VAL A 347 43.43 19.74 9.06
N ARG A 348 43.95 18.63 9.58
CA ARG A 348 45.37 18.29 9.45
C ARG A 348 45.54 17.23 8.37
N VAL A 349 46.53 17.54 7.52
CA VAL A 349 47.06 16.83 6.35
C VAL A 349 47.52 15.42 6.68
#